data_AF-A0AAU4MG95-F1
#
_entry.id   AF-A0AAU4MG95-F1
#
_cell.length_a   1.000
_cell.length_b   1.000
_cell.length_c   1.000
_cell.angle_alpha   90.00
_cell.angle_beta   90.00
_cell.angle_gamma   90.00
#
_symmetry.space_group_name_H-M   'P 1'
#
loop_
_entity.id
_entity.type
_entity.pdbx_description
1 polymer ?
#
loop_
_entity_poly.entity_id
_entity_poly.type
_entity_poly.pdbx_seq_one_letter_code
_entity_poly.pdbx_strand_id
1 'polypeptide(L)' 'MGKKQLNVRVDATTAEMARERAEQQGISMNQYIERLVQQDIGEAGRLFVDSAAQFMKEYETAFLAEFGERTPADLQDVRR' A
#
# COMPACT_ATOMS: atom_id res chain seq x y z
N MET A 1 -19.96 5.16 20.46
CA MET A 1 -20.24 5.96 19.24
C MET A 1 -20.74 5.02 18.17
N GLY A 2 -21.79 5.38 17.41
CA GLY A 2 -22.41 4.50 16.42
C GLY A 2 -21.49 4.21 15.22
N LYS A 3 -21.65 3.03 14.61
CA LYS A 3 -20.93 2.68 13.37
C LYS A 3 -21.28 3.68 12.27
N LYS A 4 -20.28 4.17 11.53
CA LYS A 4 -20.50 5.00 10.34
C LYS A 4 -20.87 4.09 9.16
N GLN A 5 -21.93 4.43 8.44
CA GLN A 5 -22.33 3.71 7.23
C GLN A 5 -21.56 4.23 6.01
N LEU A 6 -21.02 3.33 5.20
CA LEU A 6 -20.35 3.63 3.93
C LEU A 6 -21.11 2.91 2.81
N ASN A 7 -21.62 3.65 1.84
CA ASN A 7 -22.26 3.09 0.66
C ASN A 7 -21.21 2.93 -0.45
N VAL A 8 -20.80 1.69 -0.72
CA VAL A 8 -19.83 1.36 -1.78
C VAL A 8 -20.55 0.68 -2.93
N ARG A 9 -20.29 1.12 -4.16
CA ARG A 9 -20.70 0.40 -5.37
C ARG A 9 -19.54 -0.45 -5.84
N VAL A 10 -19.79 -1.73 -6.05
CA VAL A 10 -18.85 -2.68 -6.62
C VAL A 10 -19.52 -3.41 -7.77
N ASP A 11 -18.71 -4.00 -8.65
CA ASP A 11 -19.23 -4.91 -9.66
C ASP A 11 -19.80 -6.19 -9.02
N ALA A 12 -20.66 -6.88 -9.77
CA ALA A 12 -21.35 -8.07 -9.28
C ALA A 12 -20.37 -9.18 -8.86
N THR A 13 -19.29 -9.37 -9.61
CA THR A 13 -18.30 -10.41 -9.33
C THR A 13 -17.61 -10.15 -7.99
N THR A 14 -17.20 -8.91 -7.73
CA THR A 14 -16.59 -8.52 -6.45
C THR A 14 -17.57 -8.70 -5.28
N ALA A 15 -18.85 -8.37 -5.47
CA ALA A 15 -19.87 -8.56 -4.44
C ALA A 15 -20.08 -10.05 -4.12
N GLU A 16 -20.19 -10.92 -5.12
CA GLU A 16 -20.36 -12.35 -4.89
C GLU A 16 -19.12 -12.97 -4.23
N MET A 17 -17.92 -12.62 -4.70
CA MET A 17 -16.66 -13.06 -4.09
C MET A 17 -16.56 -12.68 -2.61
N ALA A 18 -16.91 -11.44 -2.25
CA ALA A 18 -16.90 -11.01 -0.86
C ALA A 18 -17.94 -11.76 -0.02
N ARG A 19 -19.07 -12.15 -0.63
CA ARG A 19 -20.16 -12.86 0.04
C ARG A 19 -19.75 -14.28 0.38
N GLU A 20 -19.24 -15.01 -0.61
CA GLU A 20 -18.73 -16.37 -0.44
C GLU A 20 -17.65 -16.41 0.63
N ARG A 21 -16.74 -15.42 0.64
CA ARG A 21 -15.67 -15.32 1.65
C ARG A 21 -16.20 -15.02 3.05
N ALA A 22 -17.23 -14.19 3.17
CA ALA A 22 -17.89 -13.91 4.44
C ALA A 22 -18.60 -15.17 4.98
N GLU A 23 -19.31 -15.91 4.10
CA GLU A 23 -20.00 -17.16 4.41
C GLU A 23 -19.02 -18.26 4.84
N GLN A 24 -17.90 -18.43 4.13
CA GLN A 24 -16.83 -19.36 4.51
C GLN A 24 -16.25 -19.08 5.91
N GLN A 25 -16.25 -17.81 6.32
CA GLN A 25 -15.78 -17.39 7.64
C GLN A 25 -16.90 -17.35 8.70
N GLY A 26 -18.15 -17.65 8.31
CA GLY A 26 -19.31 -17.61 9.20
C GLY A 26 -19.64 -16.20 9.72
N ILE A 27 -19.22 -15.15 8.99
CA ILE A 27 -19.44 -13.75 9.38
C ILE A 27 -20.34 -13.03 8.39
N SER A 28 -20.97 -11.94 8.84
CA SER A 28 -21.71 -11.08 7.93
C SER A 28 -20.78 -10.41 6.91
N MET A 29 -21.30 -10.16 5.71
CA MET A 29 -20.61 -9.40 4.67
C MET A 29 -20.04 -8.07 5.20
N ASN A 30 -20.85 -7.30 5.93
CA ASN A 30 -20.42 -6.01 6.47
C ASN A 30 -19.22 -6.15 7.41
N GLN A 31 -19.19 -7.22 8.22
CA GLN A 31 -18.09 -7.51 9.13
C GLN A 31 -16.85 -8.04 8.40
N TYR A 32 -17.04 -8.76 7.30
CA TYR A 32 -15.95 -9.16 6.40
C TYR A 32 -15.28 -7.94 5.76
N ILE A 33 -16.06 -7.00 5.21
CA ILE A 33 -15.55 -5.75 4.63
C ILE A 33 -14.86 -4.88 5.70
N GLU A 34 -15.44 -4.78 6.90
CA GLU A 34 -14.82 -4.06 8.03
C GLU A 34 -13.44 -4.64 8.37
N ARG A 35 -13.31 -5.97 8.44
CA ARG A 35 -12.02 -6.65 8.65
C ARG A 35 -11.05 -6.45 7.49
N LEU A 36 -11.52 -6.55 6.26
CA LEU A 36 -10.69 -6.37 5.06
C LEU A 36 -10.08 -4.96 5.05
N VAL A 37 -10.90 -3.94 5.29
CA VAL A 37 -10.45 -2.54 5.38
C VAL A 37 -9.51 -2.34 6.56
N GLN A 38 -9.78 -2.98 7.71
CA GLN A 38 -8.93 -2.85 8.89
C GLN A 38 -7.57 -3.55 8.72
N GLN A 39 -7.52 -4.68 8.01
CA GLN A 39 -6.28 -5.36 7.62
C GLN A 39 -5.45 -4.49 6.67
N ASP A 40 -6.11 -3.86 5.70
CA ASP A 40 -5.46 -2.99 4.72
C ASP A 40 -4.87 -1.72 5.38
N ILE A 41 -5.55 -1.19 6.40
CA ILE A 41 -5.08 -0.03 7.19
C ILE A 41 -3.97 -0.43 8.20
N GLY A 42 -3.96 -1.68 8.68
CA GLY A 42 -3.31 -2.07 9.93
C GLY A 42 -1.81 -2.40 9.86
N GLU A 43 -1.32 -3.03 8.79
CA GLU A 43 0.03 -3.63 8.82
C GLU A 43 0.86 -3.39 7.55
N ALA A 44 0.31 -3.62 6.36
CA ALA A 44 1.12 -3.61 5.14
C ALA A 44 1.65 -2.22 4.76
N GLY A 45 0.79 -1.18 4.82
CA GLY A 45 1.19 0.17 4.41
C GLY A 45 2.28 0.77 5.32
N ARG A 46 2.18 0.56 6.63
CA ARG A 46 3.12 1.14 7.59
C ARG A 46 4.44 0.39 7.62
N LEU A 47 4.41 -0.95 7.66
CA LEU A 47 5.64 -1.74 7.55
C LEU A 47 6.32 -1.56 6.20
N PHE A 48 5.58 -1.39 5.10
CA PHE A 48 6.17 -1.13 3.78
C PHE A 48 6.91 0.22 3.75
N VAL A 49 6.28 1.30 4.25
CA VAL A 49 6.90 2.62 4.30
C VAL A 49 8.09 2.63 5.27
N ASP A 50 7.96 2.02 6.44
CA ASP A 50 9.04 1.94 7.42
C ASP A 50 10.22 1.11 6.88
N SER A 51 9.94 0.00 6.17
CA SER A 51 10.98 -0.82 5.54
C SER A 51 11.64 -0.11 4.35
N ALA A 52 10.87 0.60 3.53
CA ALA A 52 11.42 1.42 2.44
C ALA A 52 12.28 2.57 2.99
N ALA A 53 11.86 3.21 4.08
CA ALA A 53 12.65 4.25 4.75
C ALA A 53 13.94 3.70 5.36
N GLN A 54 13.90 2.50 5.95
CA GLN A 54 15.07 1.81 6.48
C GLN A 54 16.03 1.39 5.35
N PHE A 55 15.50 0.83 4.27
CA PHE A 55 16.27 0.49 3.08
C PHE A 55 16.98 1.73 2.49
N MET A 56 16.28 2.86 2.36
CA MET A 56 16.88 4.10 1.87
C MET A 56 18.00 4.61 2.78
N LYS A 57 17.89 4.48 4.10
CA LYS A 57 18.97 4.85 5.04
C LYS A 57 20.18 3.94 4.93
N GLU A 58 19.97 2.64 4.78
CA GLU A 58 21.07 1.66 4.65
C GLU A 58 21.76 1.77 3.29
N TYR A 59 21.01 2.05 2.23
CA TYR A 59 21.54 2.25 0.88
C TYR A 59 22.02 3.67 0.61
N GLU A 60 21.74 4.67 1.46
CA GLU A 60 22.17 6.06 1.27
C GLU A 60 23.69 6.16 1.05
N THR A 61 24.47 5.44 1.86
CA THR A 61 25.94 5.50 1.77
C THR A 61 26.45 4.84 0.48
N ALA A 62 25.83 3.73 0.05
CA ALA A 62 26.21 3.03 -1.19
C ALA A 62 25.76 3.79 -2.44
N PHE A 63 24.55 4.35 -2.41
CA PHE A 63 23.98 5.16 -3.48
C PHE A 63 24.75 6.47 -3.66
N LEU A 64 25.11 7.16 -2.57
CA LEU A 64 25.97 8.35 -2.64
C LEU A 64 27.40 8.01 -3.07
N ALA A 65 27.91 6.81 -2.78
CA ALA A 65 29.22 6.37 -3.28
C ALA A 65 29.22 6.06 -4.78
N GLU A 66 28.10 5.60 -5.35
CA GLU A 66 27.99 5.23 -6.77
C GLU A 66 27.39 6.34 -7.65
N PHE A 67 26.56 7.21 -7.09
CA PHE A 67 25.80 8.26 -7.80
C PHE A 67 25.93 9.67 -7.18
N GLY A 68 26.70 9.83 -6.09
CA GLY A 68 26.91 11.12 -5.45
C GLY A 68 27.75 12.06 -6.31
N GLU A 69 27.24 13.28 -6.48
CA GLU A 69 27.74 14.37 -7.32
C GLU A 69 27.68 14.15 -8.84
N ARG A 70 26.48 13.83 -9.37
CA ARG A 70 26.13 14.46 -10.66
C ARG A 70 25.64 15.87 -10.39
N THR A 71 26.50 16.82 -10.72
CA THR A 71 26.09 18.22 -10.73
C THR A 71 25.06 18.43 -11.85
N PRO A 72 24.19 19.45 -11.77
CA PRO A 72 23.26 19.78 -12.85
C PRO A 72 23.94 20.02 -14.22
N ALA A 73 25.28 20.16 -14.25
CA ALA A 73 26.08 20.26 -15.46
C ALA A 73 26.23 18.92 -16.19
N ASP A 74 26.22 17.78 -15.49
CA ASP A 74 26.41 16.44 -16.08
C ASP A 74 25.20 15.96 -16.90
N LEU A 75 24.03 16.56 -16.67
CA LEU A 75 22.80 16.24 -17.42
C LEU A 75 22.70 16.98 -18.77
N GLN A 76 23.61 17.92 -19.07
CA GLN A 76 23.63 18.63 -20.34
C GLN A 76 24.38 17.89 -21.45
N ASP A 77 25.22 16.91 -21.12
CA ASP A 77 26.07 16.20 -22.10
C ASP A 77 25.39 14.98 -22.75
N VAL A 78 24.13 14.69 -22.40
CA VAL A 78 23.35 13.57 -22.98
C VAL A 78 22.53 14.01 -24.21
N ARG A 79 22.70 15.25 -24.67
CA ARG A 79 22.03 15.81 -25.86
C ARG A 79 23.00 16.36 -26.91
N ARG A 80 24.11 15.68 -27.17
CA ARG A 80 24.95 15.95 -28.33
C ARG A 80 25.27 14.70 -29.14
#